data_AF-A0A382PBS5-F1
#
_entry.id   AF-A0A382PBS5-F1
#
_cell.length_a   1.000
_cell.length_b   1.000
_cell.length_c   1.000
_cell.angle_alpha   90.00
_cell.angle_beta   90.00
_cell.angle_gamma   90.00
#
_symmetry.space_group_name_H-M   'P 1'
#
loop_
_entity.id
_entity.type
_entity.pdbx_description
1 polymer ?
#
loop_
_entity_poly.entity_id
_entity_poly.type
_entity_poly.pdbx_seq_one_letter_code
_entity_poly.pdbx_strand_id
1 'polypeptide(L)' 'MKFKVIAGPCQHESLEHSLKVIEYCKSTAFNQEFDYYFKTSFDKAN' A
#
# COMPACT_ATOMS: atom_id res chain seq x y z
N MET A 1 2.43 -21.26 0.47
CA MET A 1 3.32 -20.11 0.78
C MET A 1 2.74 -18.91 0.03
N LYS A 2 2.30 -17.85 0.73
CA LYS A 2 1.68 -16.67 0.08
C LYS A 2 2.76 -15.67 -0.33
N PHE A 3 2.64 -15.10 -1.51
CA PHE A 3 3.58 -14.10 -1.99
C PHE A 3 3.39 -12.80 -1.21
N LYS A 4 4.47 -12.25 -0.65
CA LYS A 4 4.43 -11.04 0.17
C LYS A 4 4.64 -9.81 -0.71
N VAL A 5 3.77 -8.83 -0.57
CA VAL A 5 3.84 -7.58 -1.33
C VAL A 5 3.84 -6.41 -0.36
N ILE A 6 4.82 -5.52 -0.52
CA ILE A 6 4.87 -4.25 0.19
C ILE A 6 4.63 -3.16 -0.84
N ALA A 7 3.52 -2.43 -0.73
CA ALA A 7 3.20 -1.37 -1.67
C ALA A 7 2.46 -0.20 -0.99
N GLY A 8 2.54 0.96 -1.61
CA GLY A 8 1.95 2.20 -1.16
C GLY A 8 2.66 3.40 -1.80
N PRO A 9 2.20 4.64 -1.52
CA PRO A 9 2.78 5.83 -2.11
C PRO A 9 4.20 6.07 -1.58
N CYS A 10 5.01 6.78 -2.36
CA CYS A 10 6.36 7.16 -1.93
C CYS A 10 6.31 8.01 -0.66
N GLN A 11 5.40 8.97 -0.61
CA GLN A 11 5.19 9.91 0.49
C GLN A 11 3.71 9.94 0.91
N HIS A 12 3.47 10.13 2.20
CA HIS A 12 2.15 10.38 2.75
C HIS A 12 1.74 11.83 2.48
N GLU A 13 0.89 12.04 1.47
CA GLU A 13 0.37 13.36 1.12
C GLU A 13 -0.84 13.76 1.98
N SER A 14 -1.73 12.81 2.26
CA SER A 14 -2.87 12.98 3.16
C SER A 14 -3.40 11.62 3.63
N LEU A 15 -4.16 11.63 4.74
CA LEU A 15 -4.86 10.45 5.24
C LEU A 15 -5.85 9.92 4.21
N GLU A 16 -6.66 10.79 3.60
CA GLU A 16 -7.65 10.40 2.59
C GLU A 16 -6.99 9.74 1.39
N HIS A 17 -5.89 10.30 0.88
CA HIS A 17 -5.15 9.70 -0.23
C HIS A 17 -4.62 8.31 0.14
N SER A 18 -4.03 8.17 1.33
CA SER A 18 -3.51 6.88 1.79
C SER A 18 -4.60 5.82 1.93
N LEU A 19 -5.78 6.19 2.44
CA LEU A 19 -6.93 5.29 2.56
C LEU A 19 -7.42 4.81 1.19
N LYS A 20 -7.49 5.70 0.19
CA LYS A 20 -7.84 5.32 -1.19
C LYS A 20 -6.85 4.30 -1.77
N VAL A 21 -5.55 4.50 -1.56
CA VAL A 21 -4.51 3.57 -2.03
C VAL A 21 -4.60 2.23 -1.29
N ILE A 22 -4.82 2.24 0.02
CA ILE A 22 -4.98 1.02 0.83
C ILE A 22 -6.15 0.19 0.30
N GLU A 23 -7.31 0.79 0.08
CA GLU A 23 -8.50 0.07 -0.41
C GLU A 23 -8.27 -0.55 -1.80
N TYR A 24 -7.65 0.21 -2.71
CA TYR A 24 -7.30 -0.29 -4.04
C TYR A 24 -6.31 -1.47 -3.97
N CYS A 25 -5.21 -1.32 -3.23
CA CYS A 25 -4.18 -2.36 -3.12
C CYS A 25 -4.69 -3.59 -2.37
N LYS A 26 -5.48 -3.41 -1.31
CA LYS A 26 -6.05 -4.51 -0.51
C LYS A 26 -7.02 -5.35 -1.34
N SER A 27 -7.91 -4.72 -2.12
CA SER A 27 -8.83 -5.46 -3.00
C SER A 27 -8.07 -6.28 -4.05
N THR A 28 -7.02 -5.69 -4.64
CA THR A 28 -6.17 -6.36 -5.63
C THR A 28 -5.39 -7.53 -5.02
N ALA A 29 -4.76 -7.31 -3.86
CA ALA A 29 -3.99 -8.34 -3.16
C ALA A 29 -4.88 -9.49 -2.68
N PHE A 30 -6.10 -9.21 -2.21
CA PHE A 30 -7.07 -10.22 -1.80
C PHE A 30 -7.44 -11.15 -2.97
N ASN A 31 -7.72 -10.57 -4.15
CA ASN A 31 -8.07 -11.34 -5.36
C ASN A 31 -6.91 -12.23 -5.88
N GLN A 32 -5.68 -11.95 -5.47
CA GLN A 32 -4.47 -12.69 -5.87
C GLN A 32 -3.87 -13.53 -4.73
N GLU A 33 -4.54 -13.57 -3.57
CA GLU A 33 -4.07 -14.24 -2.35
C GLU A 33 -2.67 -13.79 -1.86
N PHE A 34 -2.32 -12.53 -2.12
CA PHE A 34 -1.06 -11.94 -1.65
C PHE A 34 -1.13 -11.51 -0.18
N ASP A 35 -0.01 -11.65 0.52
CA ASP A 35 0.17 -11.14 1.88
C ASP A 35 0.68 -9.70 1.79
N TYR A 36 -0.25 -8.75 1.87
CA TYR A 36 -0.04 -7.34 1.57
C TYR A 36 0.26 -6.49 2.81
N TYR A 37 1.30 -5.66 2.71
CA TYR A 37 1.69 -4.69 3.72
C TYR A 37 1.73 -3.29 3.11
N PHE A 38 1.02 -2.34 3.72
CA PHE A 38 1.07 -0.95 3.30
C PHE A 38 2.34 -0.27 3.81
N LYS A 39 3.04 0.43 2.93
CA LYS A 39 4.22 1.25 3.27
C LYS A 39 4.11 2.63 2.64
N THR A 40 4.43 3.65 3.42
CA THR A 40 4.65 5.03 2.94
C THR A 40 5.69 5.71 3.81
N SER A 41 6.31 6.78 3.31
CA SER A 41 7.23 7.64 4.08
C SER A 41 6.54 8.95 4.43
N PHE A 42 6.86 9.57 5.57
CA PHE A 42 6.37 10.94 5.87
C PHE A 42 7.09 12.00 5.03
N ASP A 43 8.35 11.74 4.70
CA ASP A 43 9.18 12.62 3.88
C ASP A 43 9.63 11.90 2.60
N LYS A 44 9.99 12.66 1.57
CA LYS A 44 10.53 12.09 0.34
C LYS A 44 11.97 11.65 0.57
N ALA A 45 12.35 10.51 -0.02
CA ALA A 45 13.74 10.07 -0.05
C ALA A 45 14.45 10.77 -1.22
N ASN A 46 14.77 12.05 -1.07
CA ASN A 46 15.55 12.84 -2.02
C ASN A 46 16.81 13.42 -1.36
#